data_AF-A0A932TC37-F1
#
_entry.id   AF-A0A932TC37-F1
#
_cell.length_a   1.000
_cell.length_b   1.000
_cell.length_c   1.000
_cell.angle_alpha   90.00
_cell.angle_beta   90.00
_cell.angle_gamma   90.00
#
_symmetry.space_group_name_H-M   'P 1'
#
loop_
_entity.id
_entity.type
_entity.pdbx_description
1 polymer ?
#
loop_
_entity_poly.entity_id
_entity_poly.type
_entity_poly.pdbx_seq_one_letter_code
_entity_poly.pdbx_strand_id
1 'polypeptide(L)'
;MISWMQKHKKWLVITIWISTIAFVGAGFVGWGSYSYGKNGGTVATVGSIDMDTKDLQKEYSGLYAQYEKMFGKTFNQEMADKLKLDQQSYNNLVQKYLIINLAKKYGIEATNDEVVGE
;
A
#
# COMPACT_ATOMS: atom_id res chain seq x y z
N MET A 1 -4.04 50.26 17.21
CA MET A 1 -3.27 49.09 16.74
C MET A 1 -1.85 49.04 17.31
N ILE A 2 -1.03 50.10 17.15
CA ILE A 2 0.38 50.14 17.59
C ILE A 2 0.56 50.01 19.13
N SER A 3 -0.29 50.67 19.92
CA SER A 3 -0.24 50.59 21.39
C SER A 3 -0.47 49.18 21.95
N TRP A 4 -1.34 48.38 21.32
CA TRP A 4 -1.60 46.99 21.72
C TRP A 4 -0.40 46.08 21.43
N MET A 5 0.22 46.25 20.26
CA MET A 5 1.46 45.55 19.90
C MET A 5 2.63 45.88 20.83
N GLN A 6 2.72 47.13 21.33
CA GLN A 6 3.76 47.51 22.28
C GLN A 6 3.52 46.92 23.69
N LYS A 7 2.26 46.87 24.16
CA LYS A 7 1.93 46.36 25.49
C LYS A 7 2.07 44.82 25.60
N HIS A 8 1.79 44.11 24.51
CA HIS A 8 1.83 42.64 24.46
C HIS A 8 3.02 42.06 23.66
N LYS A 9 4.06 42.86 23.40
CA LYS A 9 5.25 42.46 22.62
C LYS A 9 5.85 41.11 23.06
N LYS A 10 5.89 40.82 24.36
CA LYS A 10 6.40 39.54 24.90
C LYS A 10 5.55 38.33 24.46
N TRP A 11 4.23 38.48 24.42
CA TRP A 11 3.29 37.42 24.04
C TRP A 11 3.31 37.17 22.52
N LEU A 12 3.44 38.24 21.74
CA LEU A 12 3.56 38.18 20.28
C LEU A 12 4.85 37.43 19.85
N VAL A 13 5.96 37.66 20.56
CA VAL A 13 7.22 36.94 20.29
C VAL A 13 7.08 35.43 20.55
N ILE A 14 6.44 35.03 21.65
CA ILE A 14 6.27 33.62 22.01
C ILE A 14 5.40 32.88 20.99
N THR A 15 4.30 33.49 20.54
CA THR A 15 3.39 32.90 19.55
C THR A 15 4.06 32.70 18.19
N ILE A 16 4.92 33.64 17.76
CA ILE A 16 5.75 33.48 16.56
C ILE A 16 6.72 32.30 16.71
N TRP A 17 7.42 32.20 17.83
CA TRP A 17 8.35 31.08 18.07
C TRP A 17 7.64 29.72 18.07
N ILE A 18 6.47 29.62 18.68
CA ILE A 18 5.65 28.40 18.65
C ILE A 18 5.25 28.07 17.21
N SER A 19 4.84 29.06 16.40
CA SER A 19 4.54 28.86 14.98
C SER A 19 5.75 28.38 14.18
N THR A 20 6.94 28.94 14.44
CA THR A 20 8.18 28.54 13.76
C THR A 20 8.58 27.11 14.13
N ILE A 21 8.49 26.74 15.41
CA ILE A 21 8.78 25.38 15.86
C ILE A 21 7.75 24.40 15.32
N ALA A 22 6.47 24.78 15.25
CA ALA A 22 5.43 23.97 14.63
C ALA A 22 5.66 23.80 13.12
N PHE A 23 6.13 24.84 12.41
CA PHE A 23 6.43 24.77 10.99
C PHE A 23 7.66 23.91 10.68
N VAL A 24 8.75 24.10 11.42
CA VAL A 24 9.97 23.27 11.31
C VAL A 24 9.69 21.84 11.76
N GLY A 25 8.97 21.67 12.87
CA GLY A 25 8.53 20.39 13.40
C GLY A 25 7.60 19.65 12.41
N ALA A 26 6.64 20.34 11.79
CA ALA A 26 5.81 19.76 10.74
C ALA A 26 6.63 19.38 9.49
N GLY A 27 7.66 20.16 9.15
CA GLY A 27 8.61 19.82 8.10
C GLY A 27 9.41 18.54 8.38
N PHE A 28 9.70 18.23 9.65
CA PHE A 28 10.41 17.01 10.06
C PHE A 28 9.48 15.82 10.42
N VAL A 29 8.26 16.07 10.90
CA VAL A 29 7.33 15.05 11.43
C VAL A 29 6.29 14.62 10.39
N GLY A 30 6.01 15.44 9.37
CA GLY A 30 4.83 15.26 8.49
C GLY A 30 5.04 14.49 7.19
N TRP A 31 6.27 14.19 6.77
CA TRP A 31 6.55 13.48 5.51
C TRP A 31 7.79 12.58 5.66
N GLY A 32 7.68 11.58 6.53
CA GLY A 32 8.60 10.45 6.51
C GLY A 32 8.53 9.78 5.14
N SER A 33 9.63 9.81 4.39
CA SER A 33 9.95 8.86 3.32
C SER A 33 8.82 8.52 2.33
N TYR A 34 7.94 9.47 2.00
CA TYR A 34 6.94 9.22 0.97
C TYR A 34 7.65 9.30 -0.38
N SER A 35 8.26 8.18 -0.75
CA SER A 35 8.75 7.90 -2.09
C SER A 35 7.52 7.85 -3.00
N TYR A 36 7.01 9.02 -3.36
CA TYR A 36 5.94 9.26 -4.34
C TYR A 36 6.41 8.96 -5.78
N GLY A 37 7.43 8.09 -5.94
CA GLY A 37 8.17 7.89 -7.19
C GLY A 37 8.29 6.44 -7.68
N LYS A 38 7.80 5.43 -6.94
CA LYS A 38 7.68 4.06 -7.45
C LYS A 38 6.29 3.53 -7.15
N ASN A 39 5.39 3.70 -8.11
CA ASN A 39 4.05 3.10 -8.13
C ASN A 39 4.14 1.58 -8.23
N GLY A 40 4.66 0.90 -7.20
CA GLY A 40 4.88 -0.55 -7.16
C GLY A 40 5.88 -0.84 -6.06
N GLY A 41 5.42 -0.87 -4.82
CA GLY A 41 6.23 -1.34 -3.70
C GLY A 41 6.44 -2.85 -3.82
N THR A 42 7.53 -3.36 -3.26
CA THR A 42 7.70 -4.81 -3.07
C THR A 42 7.02 -5.20 -1.76
N VAL A 43 6.09 -6.14 -1.79
CA VAL A 43 5.43 -6.68 -0.58
C VAL A 43 6.37 -7.63 0.15
N ALA A 44 6.99 -8.55 -0.59
CA ALA A 44 7.97 -9.49 -0.10
C ALA A 44 8.72 -10.15 -1.26
N THR A 45 9.85 -10.79 -0.99
CA THR A 45 10.64 -11.54 -1.98
C THR A 45 10.47 -13.03 -1.77
N VAL A 46 10.10 -13.75 -2.83
CA VAL A 46 9.92 -15.21 -2.81
C VAL A 46 11.02 -15.85 -3.65
N GLY A 47 12.05 -16.36 -2.96
CA GLY A 47 13.26 -16.89 -3.59
C GLY A 47 14.06 -15.79 -4.29
N SER A 48 13.94 -15.72 -5.61
CA SER A 48 14.66 -14.78 -6.50
C SER A 48 13.72 -13.82 -7.25
N ILE A 49 12.44 -13.80 -6.90
CA ILE A 49 11.41 -12.97 -7.54
C ILE A 49 10.74 -12.10 -6.48
N ASP A 50 10.68 -10.81 -6.76
CA ASP A 50 10.01 -9.82 -5.90
C ASP A 50 8.50 -9.80 -6.20
N MET A 51 7.67 -9.87 -5.15
CA MET A 51 6.22 -9.71 -5.26
C MET A 51 5.85 -8.23 -5.25
N ASP A 52 5.24 -7.74 -6.33
CA ASP A 52 4.75 -6.36 -6.42
C ASP A 52 3.44 -6.23 -5.62
N THR A 53 3.30 -5.11 -4.92
CA THR A 53 2.05 -4.62 -4.32
C THR A 53 0.86 -4.64 -5.28
N LYS A 54 1.08 -4.39 -6.58
CA LYS A 54 0.02 -4.45 -7.60
C LYS A 54 -0.56 -5.85 -7.75
N ASP A 55 0.29 -6.87 -7.71
CA ASP A 55 -0.15 -8.26 -7.86
C ASP A 55 -0.96 -8.70 -6.65
N LEU A 56 -0.57 -8.27 -5.44
CA LEU A 56 -1.36 -8.49 -4.23
C LEU A 56 -2.73 -7.80 -4.30
N GLN A 57 -2.76 -6.53 -4.74
CA GLN A 57 -4.02 -5.80 -4.91
C GLN A 57 -4.92 -6.49 -5.93
N LYS A 58 -4.36 -6.97 -7.05
CA LYS A 58 -5.10 -7.71 -8.08
C LYS A 58 -5.68 -9.02 -7.53
N GLU A 59 -4.88 -9.78 -6.78
CA GLU A 59 -5.31 -11.03 -6.15
C GLU A 59 -6.45 -10.77 -5.15
N TYR A 60 -6.31 -9.74 -4.31
CA TYR A 60 -7.34 -9.33 -3.36
C TYR A 60 -8.64 -8.92 -4.06
N SER A 61 -8.57 -8.04 -5.07
CA SER A 61 -9.75 -7.61 -5.83
C SER A 61 -10.44 -8.77 -6.55
N GLY A 62 -9.67 -9.74 -7.06
CA GLY A 62 -10.21 -10.95 -7.66
C GLY A 62 -10.97 -11.83 -6.66
N LEU A 63 -10.37 -12.08 -5.49
CA LEU A 63 -11.00 -12.80 -4.39
C LEU A 63 -12.27 -12.07 -3.90
N TYR A 64 -12.18 -10.77 -3.69
CA TYR A 64 -13.32 -9.95 -3.26
C TYR A 64 -14.48 -10.09 -4.25
N ALA A 65 -14.22 -9.92 -5.55
CA ALA A 65 -15.25 -10.03 -6.60
C ALA A 65 -15.85 -11.44 -6.69
N GLN A 66 -15.06 -12.49 -6.42
CA GLN A 66 -15.56 -13.87 -6.35
C GLN A 66 -16.56 -14.05 -5.21
N TYR A 67 -16.21 -13.57 -4.01
CA TYR A 67 -17.09 -13.65 -2.85
C TYR A 67 -18.32 -12.74 -3.00
N GLU A 68 -18.16 -11.55 -3.57
CA GLU A 68 -19.27 -10.65 -3.87
C GLU A 68 -20.30 -11.31 -4.80
N LYS A 69 -19.85 -12.05 -5.81
CA LYS A 69 -20.76 -12.82 -6.69
C LYS A 69 -21.50 -13.94 -5.96
N MET A 70 -20.84 -14.57 -4.98
CA MET A 70 -21.41 -15.70 -4.23
C MET A 70 -22.41 -15.27 -3.15
N PHE A 71 -22.07 -14.23 -2.39
CA PHE A 71 -22.86 -13.74 -1.25
C PHE A 71 -23.77 -12.55 -1.61
N GLY A 72 -23.61 -12.00 -2.82
CA GLY A 72 -24.41 -10.89 -3.34
C GLY A 72 -24.37 -9.67 -2.44
N LYS A 73 -25.53 -9.04 -2.23
CA LYS A 73 -25.67 -7.79 -1.46
C LYS A 73 -25.32 -7.89 0.02
N THR A 74 -25.16 -9.10 0.55
CA THR A 74 -24.77 -9.33 1.95
C THR A 74 -23.26 -9.26 2.14
N PHE A 75 -22.49 -9.37 1.05
CA PHE A 75 -21.04 -9.25 1.11
C PHE A 75 -20.62 -7.79 1.29
N ASN A 76 -19.72 -7.55 2.24
CA ASN A 76 -19.18 -6.23 2.52
C ASN A 76 -17.74 -6.36 3.06
N GLN A 77 -17.09 -5.22 3.27
CA GLN A 77 -15.71 -5.18 3.78
C GLN A 77 -15.57 -5.87 5.15
N GLU A 78 -16.51 -5.70 6.07
CA GLU A 78 -16.44 -6.36 7.39
C GLU A 78 -16.46 -7.89 7.28
N MET A 79 -17.27 -8.43 6.35
CA MET A 79 -17.31 -9.86 6.07
C MET A 79 -16.00 -10.30 5.41
N ALA A 80 -15.45 -9.51 4.48
CA ALA A 80 -14.16 -9.77 3.87
C ALA A 80 -13.02 -9.86 4.91
N ASP A 81 -13.01 -8.95 5.89
CA ASP A 81 -12.03 -8.92 6.97
C ASP A 81 -12.20 -10.11 7.92
N LYS A 82 -13.45 -10.47 8.27
CA LYS A 82 -13.74 -11.67 9.08
C LYS A 82 -13.28 -12.96 8.41
N LEU A 83 -13.42 -13.02 7.08
CA LEU A 83 -12.95 -14.12 6.26
C LEU A 83 -11.45 -14.06 5.97
N LYS A 84 -10.76 -12.99 6.40
CA LYS A 84 -9.31 -12.78 6.22
C LYS A 84 -8.87 -12.85 4.76
N LEU A 85 -9.64 -12.19 3.88
CA LEU A 85 -9.33 -12.15 2.44
C LEU A 85 -7.96 -11.54 2.15
N ASP A 86 -7.49 -10.63 3.00
CA ASP A 86 -6.14 -10.09 2.98
C ASP A 86 -5.08 -11.20 3.12
N GLN A 87 -5.16 -12.00 4.18
CA GLN A 87 -4.24 -13.11 4.43
C GLN A 87 -4.37 -14.19 3.35
N GLN A 88 -5.58 -14.48 2.91
CA GLN A 88 -5.82 -15.46 1.85
C GLN A 88 -5.21 -15.00 0.53
N SER A 89 -5.41 -13.75 0.13
CA SER A 89 -4.82 -13.17 -1.09
C SER A 89 -3.29 -13.18 -1.02
N TYR A 90 -2.69 -12.85 0.13
CA TYR A 90 -1.25 -12.93 0.34
C TYR A 90 -0.74 -14.36 0.18
N ASN A 91 -1.37 -15.34 0.83
CA ASN A 91 -0.96 -16.75 0.76
C ASN A 91 -1.10 -17.31 -0.67
N ASN A 92 -2.17 -16.96 -1.38
CA ASN A 92 -2.36 -17.32 -2.78
C ASN A 92 -1.25 -16.75 -3.66
N LEU A 93 -0.94 -15.47 -3.47
CA LEU A 93 0.13 -14.80 -4.21
C LEU A 93 1.48 -15.46 -3.96
N VAL A 94 1.81 -15.75 -2.70
CA VAL A 94 3.04 -16.46 -2.34
C VAL A 94 3.12 -17.81 -3.05
N GLN A 95 2.05 -18.60 -3.03
CA GLN A 95 2.02 -19.89 -3.72
C GLN A 95 2.24 -19.76 -5.22
N LYS A 96 1.60 -18.77 -5.86
CA LYS A 96 1.79 -18.48 -7.29
C LYS A 96 3.26 -18.15 -7.59
N TYR A 97 3.90 -17.32 -6.77
CA TYR A 97 5.30 -16.97 -6.95
C TYR A 97 6.26 -18.13 -6.68
N LEU A 98 5.93 -19.04 -5.75
CA LEU A 98 6.69 -20.28 -5.56
C LEU A 98 6.68 -21.15 -6.83
N ILE A 99 5.53 -21.28 -7.48
CA ILE A 99 5.40 -22.05 -8.73
C ILE A 99 6.20 -21.37 -9.86
N ILE A 100 6.10 -20.05 -10.01
CA ILE A 100 6.87 -19.30 -11.02
C ILE A 100 8.37 -19.44 -10.77
N ASN A 101 8.80 -19.36 -9.50
CA ASN A 101 10.21 -19.55 -9.14
C ASN A 101 10.69 -20.96 -9.53
N LEU A 102 9.87 -21.98 -9.25
CA LEU A 102 10.15 -23.36 -9.62
C LEU A 102 10.24 -23.54 -11.15
N ALA A 103 9.28 -22.99 -11.89
CA ALA A 103 9.28 -23.02 -13.36
C ALA A 103 10.56 -22.38 -13.92
N LYS A 104 10.94 -21.20 -13.41
CA LYS A 104 12.20 -20.53 -13.79
C LYS A 104 13.43 -21.36 -13.47
N LYS A 105 13.46 -22.04 -12.32
CA LYS A 105 14.56 -22.95 -11.94
C LYS A 105 14.72 -24.11 -12.93
N TYR A 106 13.62 -24.62 -13.48
CA TYR A 106 13.63 -25.69 -14.47
C TYR A 106 13.66 -25.20 -15.93
N GLY A 107 13.71 -23.89 -16.17
CA GLY A 107 13.70 -23.32 -17.51
C GLY A 107 12.37 -23.51 -18.26
N ILE A 108 11.27 -23.64 -17.52
CA ILE A 108 9.92 -23.73 -18.08
C ILE A 108 9.40 -22.32 -18.30
N GLU A 109 9.14 -21.96 -19.56
CA GLU A 109 8.58 -20.67 -19.96
C GLU A 109 7.41 -20.91 -20.93
N ALA A 110 6.39 -20.06 -20.89
CA ALA A 110 5.28 -20.11 -21.84
C ALA A 110 5.51 -19.04 -22.92
N THR A 111 5.46 -19.45 -24.18
CA THR A 111 5.55 -18.53 -25.32
C THR A 111 4.16 -18.00 -25.69
N ASN A 112 4.10 -16.84 -26.35
CA ASN A 112 2.83 -16.26 -26.77
C ASN A 112 2.04 -17.22 -27.68
N ASP A 113 2.72 -17.95 -28.57
CA ASP A 113 2.11 -18.89 -29.51
C ASP A 113 1.43 -20.08 -28.81
N GLU A 114 1.91 -20.49 -27.62
CA GLU A 114 1.33 -21.56 -26.81
C GLU A 114 0.12 -21.10 -25.98
N VAL A 115 0.05 -19.79 -25.68
CA VAL A 115 -1.02 -19.19 -24.87
C VAL A 115 -2.24 -18.78 -25.72
N VAL A 116 -2.11 -18.76 -27.06
CA VAL A 116 -3.26 -18.51 -27.96
C VAL A 116 -4.19 -19.74 -27.99
N GLY A 117 -5.01 -19.86 -26.95
CA GLY A 117 -5.92 -20.97 -26.76
C GLY A 117 -6.96 -20.73 -25.67
N GLU A 118 -7.63 -19.58 -25.70
CA GLU A 118 -8.95 -19.35 -25.06
C GLU A 118 -9.81 -18.41 -25.93
#